data_AF-A0A955X0S6-F1
#
_entry.id   AF-A0A955X0S6-F1
#
_cell.length_a   1.000
_cell.length_b   1.000
_cell.length_c   1.000
_cell.angle_alpha   90.00
_cell.angle_beta   90.00
_cell.angle_gamma   90.00
#
_symmetry.space_group_name_H-M   'P 1'
#
loop_
_entity.id
_entity.type
_entity.pdbx_description
1 polymer ?
#
loop_
_entity_poly.entity_id
_entity_poly.type
_entity_poly.pdbx_seq_one_letter_code
_entity_poly.pdbx_strand_id
1 'polypeptide(L)'
;MKHAWMGALAVLVAGSAAATPQQFTVTGGSLEAGLHDWRVVDVRTGGVSQVSTTRPDPYGGSGSLEQSIPAPGSDEWKTEVEIFSPDTSLTPGAGLVPTAGGYGRLADLRDLLVTWYRDGSSTAWPWLGEAVRIYVYDPDLGTQGSSYVLIWEPVYNGLPVVPTDQWIVSRVDDGNFWRTPIYLDGQRVPRSFCSDNPTECHRYLPFSAWGFGPDTVIFGLNLAVGSGWYGSYLGYVDQVNLEMPDGQTWIWDFEPGDAPMCSEAAPEPEHEHRRGRRRGRHH
;
A
#
# COMPACT_ATOMS: atom_id res chain seq x y z
N MET A 1 65.54 -21.99 17.15
CA MET A 1 64.19 -21.93 17.74
C MET A 1 63.44 -20.79 17.06
N LYS A 2 62.43 -21.10 16.24
CA LYS A 2 61.55 -20.09 15.62
C LYS A 2 60.17 -20.30 16.23
N HIS A 3 59.68 -19.34 17.00
CA HIS A 3 58.34 -19.38 17.59
C HIS A 3 57.38 -18.70 16.62
N ALA A 4 56.45 -19.47 16.06
CA ALA A 4 55.35 -18.97 15.25
C ALA A 4 54.23 -18.51 16.20
N TRP A 5 53.89 -17.23 16.14
CA TRP A 5 52.69 -16.69 16.78
C TRP A 5 51.50 -16.88 15.82
N MET A 6 50.56 -17.75 16.19
CA MET A 6 49.25 -17.82 15.58
C MET A 6 48.35 -16.79 16.26
N GLY A 7 48.13 -15.65 15.62
CA GLY A 7 47.12 -14.68 16.04
C GLY A 7 45.74 -15.15 15.60
N ALA A 8 44.84 -15.40 16.56
CA ALA A 8 43.43 -15.67 16.29
C ALA A 8 42.75 -14.36 15.86
N LEU A 9 42.24 -14.33 14.63
CA LEU A 9 41.43 -13.23 14.11
C LEU A 9 39.99 -13.39 14.63
N ALA A 10 39.60 -12.57 15.60
CA ALA A 10 38.21 -12.48 16.04
C ALA A 10 37.42 -11.66 15.02
N VAL A 11 36.53 -12.31 14.27
CA VAL A 11 35.54 -11.62 13.44
C VAL A 11 34.41 -11.16 14.35
N LEU A 12 34.33 -9.86 14.63
CA LEU A 12 33.13 -9.27 15.20
C LEU A 12 32.07 -9.18 14.10
N VAL A 13 31.01 -9.98 14.22
CA VAL A 13 29.77 -9.77 13.48
C VAL A 13 28.99 -8.72 14.25
N ALA A 14 29.01 -7.47 13.78
CA ALA A 14 28.09 -6.46 14.26
C ALA A 14 26.71 -6.79 13.70
N GLY A 15 25.79 -7.25 14.55
CA GLY A 15 24.39 -7.33 14.18
C GLY A 15 23.83 -5.92 14.02
N SER A 16 23.27 -5.60 12.86
CA SER A 16 22.45 -4.41 12.70
C SER A 16 21.20 -4.57 13.57
N ALA A 17 20.97 -3.63 14.48
CA ALA A 17 19.70 -3.57 15.19
C ALA A 17 18.59 -3.32 14.15
N ALA A 18 17.51 -4.10 14.20
CA ALA A 18 16.35 -3.88 13.35
C ALA A 18 15.80 -2.47 13.61
N ALA A 19 15.48 -1.73 12.54
CA ALA A 19 14.83 -0.44 12.68
C ALA A 19 13.49 -0.61 13.42
N THR A 20 13.16 0.34 14.29
CA THR A 20 11.86 0.35 14.96
C THR A 20 10.79 0.79 13.95
N PRO A 21 9.66 0.07 13.83
CA PRO A 21 8.57 0.48 12.97
C PRO A 21 8.10 1.91 13.29
N GLN A 22 7.88 2.71 12.25
CA GLN A 22 7.25 4.01 12.35
C GLN A 22 5.75 3.85 12.21
N GLN A 23 5.03 4.13 13.29
CA GLN A 23 3.57 4.06 13.35
C GLN A 23 2.97 5.45 13.28
N PHE A 24 1.93 5.61 12.45
CA PHE A 24 1.22 6.87 12.23
C PHE A 24 -0.28 6.65 12.36
N THR A 25 -0.91 7.39 13.28
CA THR A 25 -2.37 7.50 13.32
C THR A 25 -2.80 8.57 12.32
N VAL A 26 -3.56 8.17 11.32
CA VAL A 26 -4.13 9.04 10.28
C VAL A 26 -5.54 9.41 10.70
N THR A 27 -5.77 10.68 10.98
CA THR A 27 -7.09 11.20 11.37
C THR A 27 -7.78 11.94 10.25
N GLY A 28 -9.07 12.19 10.40
CA GLY A 28 -9.81 13.07 9.47
C GLY A 28 -9.19 14.46 9.36
N GLY A 29 -8.52 14.96 10.40
CA GLY A 29 -7.78 16.23 10.36
C GLY A 29 -6.47 16.16 9.59
N SER A 30 -5.80 15.00 9.54
CA SER A 30 -4.56 14.83 8.78
C SER A 30 -4.79 14.57 7.29
N LEU A 31 -5.99 14.13 6.89
CA LEU A 31 -6.39 13.87 5.49
C LEU A 31 -6.33 15.09 4.55
N GLU A 32 -5.86 16.25 5.01
CA GLU A 32 -5.72 17.48 4.24
C GLU A 32 -4.43 18.26 4.59
N ALA A 33 -3.52 17.67 5.37
CA ALA A 33 -2.44 18.41 6.04
C ALA A 33 -1.25 18.79 5.14
N GLY A 34 -1.03 18.07 4.02
CA GLY A 34 0.07 18.42 3.10
C GLY A 34 0.43 17.35 2.08
N LEU A 35 1.61 17.49 1.47
CA LEU A 35 2.16 16.53 0.50
C LEU A 35 2.68 15.24 1.15
N HIS A 36 3.12 15.36 2.40
CA HIS A 36 3.76 14.27 3.15
C HIS A 36 2.84 13.65 4.20
N ASP A 37 1.57 14.06 4.17
CA ASP A 37 0.49 13.46 4.92
C ASP A 37 -0.43 12.75 3.93
N TRP A 38 -1.22 11.80 4.42
CA TRP A 38 -2.34 11.28 3.64
C TRP A 38 -3.26 12.45 3.28
N ARG A 39 -3.63 12.54 2.01
CA ARG A 39 -4.51 13.60 1.53
C ARG A 39 -5.56 13.09 0.58
N VAL A 40 -6.74 13.68 0.62
CA VAL A 40 -7.83 13.39 -0.31
C VAL A 40 -7.52 14.02 -1.68
N VAL A 41 -7.62 13.24 -2.75
CA VAL A 41 -7.34 13.67 -4.14
C VAL A 41 -8.30 13.04 -5.17
N ASP A 42 -8.33 13.63 -6.38
CA ASP A 42 -9.17 13.24 -7.54
C ASP A 42 -10.60 12.84 -7.15
N VAL A 43 -11.19 13.60 -6.21
CA VAL A 43 -12.58 13.43 -5.80
C VAL A 43 -13.48 14.02 -6.88
N ARG A 44 -14.30 13.16 -7.46
CA ARG A 44 -15.27 13.51 -8.49
C ARG A 44 -16.68 13.41 -7.95
N THR A 45 -17.64 14.01 -8.64
CA THR A 45 -18.98 14.29 -8.14
C THR A 45 -19.58 13.17 -7.29
N GLY A 46 -19.66 13.41 -5.97
CA GLY A 46 -20.27 12.51 -4.99
C GLY A 46 -19.35 11.48 -4.35
N GLY A 47 -18.10 11.34 -4.80
CA GLY A 47 -17.09 10.53 -4.12
C GLY A 47 -16.75 11.09 -2.74
N VAL A 48 -16.52 10.23 -1.76
CA VAL A 48 -16.16 10.61 -0.39
C VAL A 48 -14.98 9.77 0.07
N SER A 49 -13.96 10.41 0.63
CA SER A 49 -12.92 9.78 1.44
C SER A 49 -12.88 10.50 2.78
N GLN A 50 -13.05 9.78 3.88
CA GLN A 50 -13.05 10.34 5.23
C GLN A 50 -12.65 9.27 6.25
N VAL A 51 -12.03 9.66 7.37
CA VAL A 51 -11.88 8.73 8.49
C VAL A 51 -13.18 8.69 9.29
N SER A 52 -13.70 7.49 9.52
CA SER A 52 -15.06 7.27 10.01
C SER A 52 -15.09 6.26 11.15
N THR A 53 -16.08 6.38 12.05
CA THR A 53 -16.36 5.41 13.14
C THR A 53 -17.34 4.32 12.71
N THR A 54 -17.86 4.37 11.49
CA THR A 54 -18.95 3.48 11.03
C THR A 54 -18.49 2.04 10.86
N ARG A 55 -17.19 1.82 10.66
CA ARG A 55 -16.56 0.51 10.57
C ARG A 55 -15.25 0.50 11.37
N PRO A 56 -15.25 -0.01 12.61
CA PRO A 56 -14.03 -0.29 13.33
C PRO A 56 -13.21 -1.39 12.64
N ASP A 57 -11.88 -1.27 12.69
CA ASP A 57 -10.93 -2.21 12.12
C ASP A 57 -10.83 -3.54 12.91
N PRO A 58 -10.17 -4.58 12.35
CA PRO A 58 -10.04 -5.86 13.03
C PRO A 58 -8.91 -5.89 14.08
N TYR A 59 -8.16 -4.80 14.24
CA TYR A 59 -7.01 -4.68 15.14
C TYR A 59 -7.37 -4.02 16.48
N GLY A 60 -8.62 -3.60 16.66
CA GLY A 60 -9.16 -3.07 17.91
C GLY A 60 -9.24 -1.55 17.96
N GLY A 61 -8.98 -0.90 16.84
CA GLY A 61 -9.19 0.52 16.67
C GLY A 61 -10.67 0.88 16.52
N SER A 62 -10.94 2.19 16.43
CA SER A 62 -12.29 2.76 16.54
C SER A 62 -12.87 3.25 15.22
N GLY A 63 -12.09 3.19 14.16
CA GLY A 63 -12.50 3.62 12.83
C GLY A 63 -11.65 3.05 11.72
N SER A 64 -11.85 3.61 10.54
CA SER A 64 -11.13 3.26 9.32
C SER A 64 -11.28 4.40 8.31
N LEU A 65 -10.47 4.40 7.26
CA LEU A 65 -10.72 5.23 6.08
C LEU A 65 -11.96 4.70 5.36
N GLU A 66 -13.04 5.45 5.37
CA GLU A 66 -14.25 5.19 4.60
C GLU A 66 -14.12 5.81 3.21
N GLN A 67 -14.34 5.01 2.17
CA GLN A 67 -14.42 5.46 0.78
C GLN A 67 -15.74 5.05 0.15
N SER A 68 -16.44 6.01 -0.44
CA SER A 68 -17.73 5.75 -1.09
C SER A 68 -17.92 6.50 -2.40
N ILE A 69 -18.72 5.89 -3.28
CA ILE A 69 -19.27 6.52 -4.49
C ILE A 69 -20.78 6.23 -4.55
N PRO A 70 -21.60 7.20 -5.00
CA PRO A 70 -23.06 7.07 -5.02
C PRO A 70 -23.57 6.08 -6.09
N ALA A 71 -24.90 5.87 -6.20
CA ALA A 71 -25.54 4.96 -7.17
C ALA A 71 -26.01 5.72 -8.44
N PRO A 72 -26.02 5.09 -9.64
CA PRO A 72 -25.70 5.65 -10.99
C PRO A 72 -26.18 7.06 -11.35
N GLY A 73 -25.31 7.82 -12.05
CA GLY A 73 -25.58 9.17 -12.57
C GLY A 73 -24.46 9.79 -13.43
N SER A 74 -23.20 9.35 -13.29
CA SER A 74 -22.13 9.60 -14.27
C SER A 74 -21.01 8.55 -14.18
N ASP A 75 -20.32 8.28 -15.29
CA ASP A 75 -19.20 7.31 -15.39
C ASP A 75 -17.90 7.79 -14.71
N GLU A 76 -17.97 8.92 -14.01
CA GLU A 76 -16.79 9.66 -13.55
C GLU A 76 -16.59 9.60 -12.04
N TRP A 77 -17.31 8.78 -11.29
CA TRP A 77 -17.14 8.79 -9.83
C TRP A 77 -15.83 8.19 -9.40
N LYS A 78 -15.19 8.89 -8.48
CA LYS A 78 -13.86 8.56 -8.01
C LYS A 78 -13.61 9.27 -6.70
N THR A 79 -12.90 8.61 -5.82
CA THR A 79 -12.34 9.21 -4.62
C THR A 79 -11.06 8.48 -4.29
N GLU A 80 -10.04 9.22 -3.89
CA GLU A 80 -8.73 8.65 -3.61
C GLU A 80 -8.10 9.37 -2.43
N VAL A 81 -7.20 8.67 -1.76
CA VAL A 81 -6.27 9.28 -0.82
C VAL A 81 -4.85 8.90 -1.21
N GLU A 82 -3.91 9.82 -1.07
CA GLU A 82 -2.51 9.57 -1.39
C GLU A 82 -1.57 10.15 -0.35
N ILE A 83 -0.37 9.59 -0.26
CA ILE A 83 0.73 10.10 0.54
C ILE A 83 2.02 10.01 -0.28
N PHE A 84 2.89 11.01 -0.16
CA PHE A 84 4.24 10.97 -0.73
C PHE A 84 5.30 10.95 0.35
N SER A 85 6.46 10.40 0.02
CA SER A 85 7.60 10.39 0.92
C SER A 85 8.01 11.82 1.34
N PRO A 86 8.59 12.01 2.53
CA PRO A 86 8.99 13.34 3.04
C PRO A 86 9.97 14.11 2.13
N ASP A 87 10.71 13.41 1.28
CA ASP A 87 11.69 13.96 0.36
C ASP A 87 11.14 14.20 -1.07
N THR A 88 9.86 13.90 -1.31
CA THR A 88 9.22 14.15 -2.60
C THR A 88 8.98 15.65 -2.79
N SER A 89 9.48 16.19 -3.89
CA SER A 89 9.23 17.58 -4.27
C SER A 89 8.44 17.67 -5.58
N LEU A 90 7.57 18.67 -5.68
CA LEU A 90 6.96 19.08 -6.94
C LEU A 90 7.95 20.02 -7.66
N THR A 91 8.71 19.48 -8.61
CA THR A 91 9.63 20.27 -9.42
C THR A 91 8.93 20.72 -10.71
N PRO A 92 8.76 22.04 -10.95
CA PRO A 92 8.20 22.53 -12.21
C PRO A 92 9.00 22.02 -13.41
N GLY A 93 8.34 21.34 -14.35
CA GLY A 93 8.96 20.80 -15.56
C GLY A 93 9.66 19.44 -15.41
N ALA A 94 9.85 18.91 -14.19
CA ALA A 94 10.34 17.54 -13.95
C ALA A 94 9.30 16.65 -13.24
N GLY A 95 8.27 17.25 -12.64
CA GLY A 95 7.18 16.53 -11.98
C GLY A 95 7.42 16.25 -10.50
N LEU A 96 6.71 15.25 -9.98
CA LEU A 96 6.96 14.70 -8.65
C LEU A 96 8.23 13.86 -8.72
N VAL A 97 9.29 14.31 -8.07
CA VAL A 97 10.58 13.63 -8.03
C VAL A 97 11.05 13.52 -6.58
N PRO A 98 11.39 12.31 -6.08
CA PRO A 98 12.02 12.13 -4.78
C PRO A 98 13.45 12.68 -4.81
N THR A 99 13.82 13.47 -3.80
CA THR A 99 15.13 14.16 -3.75
C THR A 99 16.19 13.38 -2.96
N ALA A 100 15.79 12.35 -2.20
CA ALA A 100 16.67 11.60 -1.30
C ALA A 100 16.36 10.09 -1.23
N GLY A 101 15.68 9.53 -2.24
CA GLY A 101 15.46 8.09 -2.38
C GLY A 101 14.05 7.58 -2.04
N GLY A 102 13.11 8.47 -1.73
CA GLY A 102 11.72 8.09 -1.47
C GLY A 102 11.55 7.28 -0.18
N TYR A 103 10.62 6.33 -0.20
CA TYR A 103 10.51 5.28 0.82
C TYR A 103 11.56 4.16 0.65
N GLY A 104 12.31 4.17 -0.46
CA GLY A 104 13.33 3.17 -0.77
C GLY A 104 13.15 2.58 -2.17
N ARG A 105 14.04 1.64 -2.53
CA ARG A 105 14.04 1.03 -3.87
C ARG A 105 12.92 0.01 -4.01
N LEU A 106 12.25 0.02 -5.16
CA LEU A 106 11.19 -0.95 -5.49
C LEU A 106 11.72 -2.39 -5.49
N ALA A 107 12.94 -2.62 -5.98
CA ALA A 107 13.57 -3.93 -6.00
C ALA A 107 13.86 -4.49 -4.59
N ASP A 108 13.88 -3.61 -3.59
CA ASP A 108 14.12 -3.94 -2.20
C ASP A 108 12.80 -4.05 -1.41
N LEU A 109 11.63 -3.80 -2.01
CA LEU A 109 10.36 -3.90 -1.29
C LEU A 109 10.19 -5.29 -0.66
N ARG A 110 10.02 -5.35 0.65
CA ARG A 110 9.88 -6.61 1.40
C ARG A 110 8.42 -6.96 1.66
N ASP A 111 7.63 -5.98 2.06
CA ASP A 111 6.20 -6.17 2.26
C ASP A 111 5.42 -4.89 1.95
N LEU A 112 4.23 -5.06 1.37
CA LEU A 112 3.23 -4.00 1.25
C LEU A 112 1.87 -4.62 1.56
N LEU A 113 1.41 -4.47 2.79
CA LEU A 113 0.13 -4.98 3.26
C LEU A 113 -0.90 -3.87 3.31
N VAL A 114 -2.11 -4.16 2.85
CA VAL A 114 -3.27 -3.27 3.00
C VAL A 114 -4.45 -4.08 3.54
N THR A 115 -5.04 -3.61 4.63
CA THR A 115 -6.28 -4.20 5.18
C THR A 115 -7.48 -3.42 4.64
N TRP A 116 -8.43 -4.10 4.01
CA TRP A 116 -9.56 -3.44 3.39
C TRP A 116 -10.84 -4.26 3.50
N TYR A 117 -11.97 -3.59 3.35
CA TYR A 117 -13.31 -4.13 3.54
C TYR A 117 -14.23 -3.58 2.45
N ARG A 118 -15.06 -4.46 1.88
CA ARG A 118 -16.17 -4.06 1.01
C ARG A 118 -17.49 -4.27 1.73
N ASP A 119 -18.31 -3.23 1.80
CA ASP A 119 -19.61 -3.31 2.46
C ASP A 119 -20.65 -4.02 1.59
N GLY A 120 -21.45 -4.90 2.21
CA GLY A 120 -22.50 -5.66 1.54
C GLY A 120 -23.63 -4.81 0.96
N SER A 121 -23.72 -3.53 1.34
CA SER A 121 -24.63 -2.56 0.70
C SER A 121 -24.16 -2.08 -0.68
N SER A 122 -22.91 -2.35 -1.06
CA SER A 122 -22.36 -1.97 -2.37
C SER A 122 -23.07 -2.68 -3.53
N THR A 123 -23.63 -1.89 -4.44
CA THR A 123 -24.26 -2.38 -5.69
C THR A 123 -23.33 -2.36 -6.91
N ALA A 124 -22.08 -1.92 -6.74
CA ALA A 124 -21.03 -1.99 -7.73
C ALA A 124 -20.75 -3.44 -8.13
N TRP A 125 -20.17 -3.66 -9.31
CA TRP A 125 -19.90 -5.02 -9.79
C TRP A 125 -19.08 -5.84 -8.78
N PRO A 126 -19.36 -7.14 -8.60
CA PRO A 126 -18.77 -7.95 -7.53
C PRO A 126 -17.24 -8.10 -7.58
N TRP A 127 -16.62 -7.87 -8.73
CA TRP A 127 -15.16 -7.94 -8.89
C TRP A 127 -14.43 -6.63 -8.53
N LEU A 128 -15.18 -5.55 -8.27
CA LEU A 128 -14.62 -4.25 -7.90
C LEU A 128 -14.34 -4.20 -6.40
N GLY A 129 -13.18 -3.70 -6.03
CA GLY A 129 -12.73 -3.56 -4.65
C GLY A 129 -11.64 -2.50 -4.57
N GLU A 130 -11.08 -2.32 -3.37
CA GLU A 130 -10.08 -1.28 -3.14
C GLU A 130 -8.87 -1.43 -4.06
N ALA A 131 -8.52 -0.38 -4.80
CA ALA A 131 -7.32 -0.35 -5.62
C ALA A 131 -6.17 0.25 -4.83
N VAL A 132 -5.00 -0.39 -4.88
CA VAL A 132 -3.77 0.10 -4.26
C VAL A 132 -2.81 0.52 -5.35
N ARG A 133 -2.21 1.70 -5.19
CA ARG A 133 -1.30 2.27 -6.17
C ARG A 133 0.04 2.63 -5.55
N ILE A 134 1.10 2.35 -6.30
CA ILE A 134 2.48 2.65 -5.93
C ILE A 134 3.03 3.66 -6.92
N TYR A 135 3.42 4.82 -6.43
CA TYR A 135 4.12 5.82 -7.22
C TYR A 135 5.60 5.49 -7.27
N VAL A 136 6.14 5.30 -8.47
CA VAL A 136 7.54 4.93 -8.68
C VAL A 136 8.25 5.90 -9.61
N TYR A 137 9.52 6.19 -9.32
CA TYR A 137 10.41 6.99 -10.15
C TYR A 137 11.64 6.16 -10.49
N ASP A 138 11.93 6.04 -11.78
CA ASP A 138 13.10 5.33 -12.28
C ASP A 138 14.12 6.36 -12.81
N PRO A 139 15.23 6.60 -12.10
CA PRO A 139 16.25 7.56 -12.52
C PRO A 139 17.02 7.10 -13.77
N ASP A 140 17.03 5.80 -14.07
CA ASP A 140 17.75 5.22 -15.19
C ASP A 140 16.90 5.18 -16.48
N LEU A 141 15.59 5.41 -16.35
CA LEU A 141 14.66 5.36 -17.48
C LEU A 141 14.47 6.72 -18.15
N GLY A 142 15.11 6.90 -19.31
CA GLY A 142 15.11 8.16 -20.05
C GLY A 142 16.31 9.04 -19.70
N THR A 143 16.35 10.28 -20.18
CA THR A 143 17.46 11.20 -19.90
C THR A 143 17.26 12.02 -18.62
N GLN A 144 16.01 12.18 -18.19
CA GLN A 144 15.60 12.91 -16.99
C GLN A 144 14.89 12.01 -15.95
N GLY A 145 14.96 10.70 -16.13
CA GLY A 145 14.16 9.73 -15.39
C GLY A 145 12.68 9.77 -15.80
N SER A 146 11.94 8.76 -15.37
CA SER A 146 10.51 8.61 -15.66
C SER A 146 9.75 8.19 -14.41
N SER A 147 8.51 8.63 -14.27
CA SER A 147 7.65 8.22 -13.16
C SER A 147 6.37 7.55 -13.64
N TYR A 148 5.95 6.56 -12.87
CA TYR A 148 4.80 5.71 -13.16
C TYR A 148 3.95 5.53 -11.91
N VAL A 149 2.69 5.18 -12.14
CA VAL A 149 1.84 4.57 -11.13
C VAL A 149 1.70 3.09 -11.46
N LEU A 150 2.02 2.23 -10.51
CA LEU A 150 1.69 0.80 -10.55
C LEU A 150 0.36 0.61 -9.84
N ILE A 151 -0.57 -0.10 -10.46
CA ILE A 151 -1.96 -0.17 -10.02
C ILE A 151 -2.32 -1.64 -9.81
N TRP A 152 -2.57 -1.95 -8.55
CA TRP A 152 -3.01 -3.26 -8.08
C TRP A 152 -4.52 -3.20 -7.86
N GLU A 153 -5.23 -4.22 -8.35
CA GLU A 153 -6.66 -4.41 -8.10
C GLU A 153 -6.93 -5.87 -7.74
N PRO A 154 -7.86 -6.16 -6.81
CA PRO A 154 -8.15 -7.52 -6.34
C PRO A 154 -8.47 -8.52 -7.47
N VAL A 155 -9.22 -8.07 -8.49
CA VAL A 155 -9.67 -8.92 -9.60
C VAL A 155 -8.52 -9.52 -10.42
N TYR A 156 -7.38 -8.84 -10.51
CA TYR A 156 -6.19 -9.32 -11.23
C TYR A 156 -5.24 -10.12 -10.34
N ASN A 157 -5.61 -10.29 -9.06
CA ASN A 157 -4.76 -10.79 -7.98
C ASN A 157 -5.45 -11.90 -7.18
N GLY A 158 -6.22 -12.75 -7.85
CA GLY A 158 -6.81 -13.95 -7.25
C GLY A 158 -8.16 -13.75 -6.57
N LEU A 159 -8.75 -12.55 -6.63
CA LEU A 159 -10.07 -12.24 -6.08
C LEU A 159 -11.06 -11.85 -7.20
N PRO A 160 -11.51 -12.81 -8.05
CA PRO A 160 -12.44 -12.53 -9.15
C PRO A 160 -13.84 -12.11 -8.66
N VAL A 161 -14.16 -12.41 -7.40
CA VAL A 161 -15.31 -11.89 -6.68
C VAL A 161 -14.78 -11.40 -5.34
N VAL A 162 -14.93 -10.11 -5.09
CA VAL A 162 -14.56 -9.48 -3.83
C VAL A 162 -15.58 -9.87 -2.77
N PRO A 163 -15.17 -10.54 -1.68
CA PRO A 163 -16.06 -10.81 -0.57
C PRO A 163 -16.58 -9.50 0.05
N THR A 164 -17.84 -9.52 0.48
CA THR A 164 -18.41 -8.43 1.27
C THR A 164 -18.45 -8.81 2.73
N ASP A 165 -18.54 -7.80 3.58
CA ASP A 165 -18.76 -7.92 5.02
C ASP A 165 -17.70 -8.66 5.81
N GLN A 166 -16.46 -8.61 5.33
CA GLN A 166 -15.28 -9.09 6.04
C GLN A 166 -14.04 -8.27 5.68
N TRP A 167 -13.13 -8.14 6.65
CA TRP A 167 -11.81 -7.56 6.44
C TRP A 167 -10.91 -8.53 5.67
N ILE A 168 -10.15 -8.00 4.72
CA ILE A 168 -9.21 -8.73 3.86
C ILE A 168 -7.85 -8.07 4.00
N VAL A 169 -6.82 -8.87 4.27
CA VAL A 169 -5.43 -8.42 4.22
C VAL A 169 -4.84 -8.83 2.89
N SER A 170 -4.46 -7.86 2.07
CA SER A 170 -3.81 -8.09 0.78
C SER A 170 -2.31 -7.88 0.86
N ARG A 171 -1.54 -8.87 0.41
CA ARG A 171 -0.12 -8.71 0.02
C ARG A 171 -0.05 -8.09 -1.37
N VAL A 172 0.20 -6.80 -1.43
CA VAL A 172 0.24 -6.03 -2.69
C VAL A 172 1.58 -6.23 -3.39
N ASP A 173 2.67 -6.38 -2.63
CA ASP A 173 4.04 -6.62 -3.12
C ASP A 173 4.14 -7.83 -4.05
N ASP A 174 3.45 -8.94 -3.77
CA ASP A 174 3.46 -10.16 -4.60
C ASP A 174 2.42 -10.14 -5.74
N GLY A 175 1.87 -8.96 -6.05
CA GLY A 175 0.77 -8.81 -6.99
C GLY A 175 1.15 -8.61 -8.46
N ASN A 176 0.16 -8.77 -9.33
CA ASN A 176 0.13 -8.24 -10.68
C ASN A 176 -0.38 -6.80 -10.68
N PHE A 177 0.27 -5.96 -11.46
CA PHE A 177 -0.02 -4.56 -11.63
C PHE A 177 -0.25 -4.27 -13.12
N TRP A 178 -1.15 -3.33 -13.40
CA TRP A 178 -1.06 -2.52 -14.61
C TRP A 178 -0.38 -1.20 -14.28
N ARG A 179 0.08 -0.45 -15.29
CA ARG A 179 0.80 0.80 -15.04
C ARG A 179 0.31 1.96 -15.89
N THR A 180 0.51 3.17 -15.41
CA THR A 180 0.34 4.39 -16.20
C THR A 180 1.54 5.31 -16.02
N PRO A 181 2.16 5.82 -17.09
CA PRO A 181 3.19 6.85 -16.95
C PRO A 181 2.55 8.15 -16.43
N ILE A 182 3.29 8.84 -15.56
CA ILE A 182 2.97 10.19 -15.11
C ILE A 182 3.87 11.18 -15.85
N TYR A 183 5.18 10.89 -15.83
CA TYR A 183 6.20 11.64 -16.56
C TYR A 183 7.10 10.69 -17.34
N LEU A 184 7.37 11.02 -18.60
CA LEU A 184 8.37 10.34 -19.42
C LEU A 184 9.41 11.37 -19.83
N ASP A 185 10.66 11.14 -19.42
CA ASP A 185 11.79 12.03 -19.72
C ASP A 185 11.51 13.50 -19.33
N GLY A 186 11.02 13.69 -18.09
CA GLY A 186 10.64 14.99 -17.54
C GLY A 186 9.33 15.58 -18.10
N GLN A 187 8.71 14.98 -19.11
CA GLN A 187 7.47 15.49 -19.69
C GLN A 187 6.24 14.81 -19.10
N ARG A 188 5.28 15.60 -18.64
CA ARG A 188 4.00 15.07 -18.15
C ARG A 188 3.24 14.43 -19.31
N VAL A 189 2.80 13.19 -19.11
CA VAL A 189 2.08 12.43 -20.11
C VAL A 189 0.56 12.58 -19.89
N PRO A 190 -0.24 12.81 -20.96
CA PRO A 190 -1.69 12.86 -20.82
C PRO A 190 -2.26 11.48 -20.48
N ARG A 191 -3.42 11.47 -19.80
CA ARG A 191 -4.14 10.23 -19.49
C ARG A 191 -4.46 9.37 -20.74
N SER A 192 -4.60 10.00 -21.91
CA SER A 192 -4.84 9.30 -23.19
C SER A 192 -3.69 8.41 -23.64
N PHE A 193 -2.48 8.56 -23.08
CA PHE A 193 -1.32 7.78 -23.49
C PHE A 193 -1.55 6.27 -23.42
N CYS A 194 -2.24 5.79 -22.38
CA CYS A 194 -2.56 4.37 -22.25
C CYS A 194 -3.68 3.91 -23.18
N SER A 195 -4.52 4.82 -23.67
CA SER A 195 -5.46 4.52 -24.75
C SER A 195 -4.74 4.35 -26.08
N ASP A 196 -3.70 5.15 -26.32
CA ASP A 196 -2.89 5.09 -27.55
C ASP A 196 -1.84 3.96 -27.51
N ASN A 197 -1.40 3.56 -26.31
CA ASN A 197 -0.39 2.52 -26.08
C ASN A 197 -0.89 1.46 -25.07
N PRO A 198 -2.00 0.76 -25.36
CA PRO A 198 -2.63 -0.14 -24.39
C PRO A 198 -1.75 -1.33 -24.01
N THR A 199 -0.91 -1.80 -24.92
CA THR A 199 0.05 -2.89 -24.64
C THR A 199 1.17 -2.46 -23.70
N GLU A 200 1.38 -1.16 -23.50
CA GLU A 200 2.39 -0.64 -22.57
C GLU A 200 1.84 -0.39 -21.16
N CYS A 201 0.53 -0.13 -21.06
CA CYS A 201 -0.12 0.18 -19.79
C CYS A 201 -0.95 -0.97 -19.22
N HIS A 202 -1.81 -1.59 -20.05
CA HIS A 202 -2.83 -2.56 -19.63
C HIS A 202 -2.33 -4.01 -19.76
N ARG A 203 -1.14 -4.27 -19.21
CA ARG A 203 -0.66 -5.64 -18.94
C ARG A 203 -0.76 -5.86 -17.44
N TYR A 204 -1.11 -7.07 -17.00
CA TYR A 204 -1.14 -7.41 -15.58
C TYR A 204 0.08 -8.26 -15.27
N LEU A 205 1.09 -7.63 -14.69
CA LEU A 205 2.42 -8.21 -14.50
C LEU A 205 2.99 -7.89 -13.11
N PRO A 206 3.81 -8.77 -12.52
CA PRO A 206 4.57 -8.43 -11.33
C PRO A 206 5.55 -7.28 -11.61
N PHE A 207 5.91 -6.50 -10.58
CA PHE A 207 6.83 -5.35 -10.73
C PHE A 207 8.16 -5.72 -11.42
N SER A 208 8.68 -6.92 -11.16
CA SER A 208 9.91 -7.44 -11.77
C SER A 208 9.84 -7.65 -13.29
N ALA A 209 8.64 -7.76 -13.86
CA ALA A 209 8.42 -7.95 -15.29
C ALA A 209 8.20 -6.64 -16.06
N TRP A 210 8.13 -5.49 -15.36
CA TRP A 210 7.92 -4.18 -15.98
C TRP A 210 9.20 -3.53 -16.53
N GLY A 211 10.36 -4.13 -16.27
CA GLY A 211 11.66 -3.67 -16.80
C GLY A 211 12.22 -2.44 -16.11
N PHE A 212 11.80 -2.18 -14.86
CA PHE A 212 12.35 -1.11 -14.03
C PHE A 212 13.83 -1.34 -13.72
N GLY A 213 14.59 -0.24 -13.69
CA GLY A 213 15.98 -0.24 -13.26
C GLY A 213 16.13 -0.61 -11.78
N PRO A 214 17.30 -1.11 -11.35
CA PRO A 214 17.56 -1.47 -9.95
C PRO A 214 17.51 -0.27 -8.98
N ASP A 215 17.62 0.94 -9.51
CA ASP A 215 17.54 2.19 -8.76
C ASP A 215 16.15 2.83 -8.78
N THR A 216 15.12 2.12 -9.28
CA THR A 216 13.72 2.58 -9.23
C THR A 216 13.28 2.71 -7.78
N VAL A 217 12.74 3.88 -7.42
CA VAL A 217 12.34 4.21 -6.05
C VAL A 217 10.82 4.33 -5.92
N ILE A 218 10.30 3.88 -4.78
CA ILE A 218 8.93 4.12 -4.35
C ILE A 218 8.89 5.48 -3.68
N PHE A 219 8.04 6.39 -4.15
CA PHE A 219 7.96 7.75 -3.59
C PHE A 219 6.55 8.13 -3.11
N GLY A 220 5.58 7.25 -3.25
CA GLY A 220 4.23 7.48 -2.75
C GLY A 220 3.34 6.26 -2.84
N LEU A 221 2.22 6.33 -2.12
CA LEU A 221 1.14 5.36 -2.13
C LEU A 221 -0.18 6.07 -2.39
N ASN A 222 -1.14 5.34 -2.95
CA ASN A 222 -2.50 5.83 -3.14
C ASN A 222 -3.53 4.70 -2.99
N LEU A 223 -4.63 5.00 -2.33
CA LEU A 223 -5.79 4.14 -2.15
C LEU A 223 -6.94 4.76 -2.94
N ALA A 224 -7.62 3.97 -3.76
CA ALA A 224 -8.55 4.50 -4.73
C ALA A 224 -9.75 3.59 -4.97
N VAL A 225 -10.90 4.26 -5.10
CA VAL A 225 -12.17 3.68 -5.52
C VAL A 225 -12.68 4.42 -6.75
N GLY A 226 -13.16 3.66 -7.73
CA GLY A 226 -13.94 4.20 -8.85
C GLY A 226 -13.21 4.34 -10.19
N SER A 227 -13.71 5.26 -11.01
CA SER A 227 -13.49 5.47 -12.46
C SER A 227 -14.09 4.37 -13.34
N GLY A 228 -15.22 4.66 -13.99
CA GLY A 228 -15.92 3.70 -14.87
C GLY A 228 -16.69 2.61 -14.13
N TRP A 229 -16.88 2.76 -12.81
CA TRP A 229 -17.63 1.81 -12.00
C TRP A 229 -19.13 2.11 -12.11
N TYR A 230 -19.92 1.07 -12.37
CA TYR A 230 -21.37 1.17 -12.35
C TYR A 230 -21.90 0.68 -10.99
N GLY A 231 -22.73 1.50 -10.33
CA GLY A 231 -23.36 1.17 -9.05
C GLY A 231 -22.75 1.86 -7.84
N SER A 232 -23.44 1.66 -6.71
CA SER A 232 -23.00 1.78 -5.31
C SER A 232 -21.63 1.27 -4.91
N TYR A 233 -20.69 2.07 -4.42
CA TYR A 233 -19.60 1.49 -3.62
C TYR A 233 -19.50 2.14 -2.25
N LEU A 234 -19.34 1.29 -1.24
CA LEU A 234 -18.92 1.65 0.11
C LEU A 234 -17.86 0.62 0.53
N GLY A 235 -16.68 1.11 0.85
CA GLY A 235 -15.58 0.32 1.35
C GLY A 235 -14.81 1.05 2.42
N TYR A 236 -13.95 0.29 3.09
CA TYR A 236 -13.09 0.80 4.14
C TYR A 236 -11.68 0.29 3.95
N VAL A 237 -10.70 1.11 4.31
CA VAL A 237 -9.30 0.73 4.38
C VAL A 237 -8.79 1.02 5.78
N ASP A 238 -7.99 0.11 6.29
CA ASP A 238 -7.24 0.35 7.50
C ASP A 238 -5.87 -0.32 7.42
N GLN A 239 -4.95 0.06 8.31
CA GLN A 239 -3.60 -0.47 8.43
C GLN A 239 -2.88 -0.73 7.09
N VAL A 240 -2.19 0.30 6.59
CA VAL A 240 -1.26 0.18 5.45
C VAL A 240 0.15 -0.02 6.01
N ASN A 241 0.78 -1.15 5.70
CA ASN A 241 2.16 -1.46 6.12
C ASN A 241 3.08 -1.50 4.90
N LEU A 242 4.13 -0.70 4.92
CA LEU A 242 5.24 -0.72 3.97
C LEU A 242 6.53 -1.12 4.69
N GLU A 243 7.15 -2.23 4.30
CA GLU A 243 8.40 -2.74 4.89
C GLU A 243 9.54 -2.83 3.86
N MET A 244 10.72 -2.34 4.25
CA MET A 244 11.98 -2.41 3.49
C MET A 244 12.98 -3.40 4.14
N PRO A 245 14.04 -3.83 3.44
CA PRO A 245 14.91 -4.93 3.90
C PRO A 245 15.80 -4.57 5.08
N ASP A 246 16.07 -3.28 5.30
CA ASP A 246 16.78 -2.78 6.46
C ASP A 246 15.91 -2.79 7.75
N GLY A 247 14.66 -3.26 7.62
CA GLY A 247 13.66 -3.30 8.69
C GLY A 247 12.91 -1.98 8.85
N GLN A 248 13.20 -0.96 8.03
CA GLN A 248 12.42 0.26 8.04
C GLN A 248 10.99 -0.08 7.64
N THR A 249 10.06 0.24 8.54
CA THR A 249 8.64 -0.10 8.39
C THR A 249 7.83 1.17 8.62
N TRP A 250 6.85 1.42 7.76
CA TRP A 250 5.84 2.46 7.94
C TRP A 250 4.47 1.82 8.08
N ILE A 251 3.75 2.14 9.15
CA ILE A 251 2.42 1.63 9.44
C ILE A 251 1.49 2.83 9.58
N TRP A 252 0.50 2.94 8.69
CA TRP A 252 -0.54 3.96 8.74
C TRP A 252 -1.88 3.34 9.14
N ASP A 253 -2.44 3.82 10.24
CA ASP A 253 -3.66 3.32 10.88
C ASP A 253 -4.72 4.44 10.88
N PHE A 254 -5.93 4.19 10.38
CA PHE A 254 -6.90 5.26 10.13
C PHE A 254 -7.92 5.37 11.25
N GLU A 255 -7.81 6.42 12.08
CA GLU A 255 -8.60 6.59 13.30
C GLU A 255 -9.30 7.95 13.40
N PRO A 256 -10.53 8.02 13.94
CA PRO A 256 -11.31 9.26 14.02
C PRO A 256 -10.75 10.28 15.03
N GLY A 257 -9.68 9.94 15.76
CA GLY A 257 -8.94 10.81 16.67
C GLY A 257 -7.62 10.18 17.09
N ASP A 258 -6.97 10.77 18.09
CA ASP A 258 -5.69 10.27 18.66
C ASP A 258 -5.90 9.02 19.53
N ALA A 259 -6.70 8.06 19.06
CA ALA A 259 -6.83 6.77 19.71
C ALA A 259 -5.43 6.11 19.75
N PRO A 260 -5.00 5.57 20.89
CA PRO A 260 -3.77 4.80 20.91
C PRO A 260 -3.96 3.60 19.99
N MET A 261 -3.09 3.48 18.99
CA MET A 261 -2.99 2.28 18.14
C MET A 261 -3.10 1.06 19.06
N CYS A 262 -4.03 0.16 18.81
CA CYS A 262 -4.02 -1.09 19.55
C CYS A 262 -2.70 -1.79 19.26
N SER A 263 -1.87 -1.95 20.31
CA SER A 263 -0.57 -2.60 20.18
C SER A 263 -0.78 -3.98 19.54
N GLU A 264 -0.06 -4.23 18.45
CA GLU A 264 0.13 -5.51 17.74
C GLU A 264 -0.77 -6.62 18.31
N ALA A 265 -1.86 -6.95 17.60
CA ALA A 265 -2.81 -7.97 18.00
C ALA A 265 -2.06 -9.14 18.64
N ALA A 266 -2.31 -9.36 19.95
CA ALA A 266 -1.62 -10.40 20.69
C ALA A 266 -1.68 -11.69 19.87
N PRO A 267 -0.54 -12.39 19.65
CA PRO A 267 -0.51 -13.58 18.81
C PRO A 267 -1.63 -14.51 19.26
N GLU A 268 -2.40 -15.02 18.30
CA GLU A 268 -3.51 -15.96 18.54
C GLU A 268 -3.11 -16.94 19.66
N PRO A 269 -3.97 -17.16 20.68
CA PRO A 269 -3.63 -18.08 21.74
C PRO A 269 -3.33 -19.44 21.12
N GLU A 270 -2.07 -19.87 21.23
CA GLU A 270 -1.63 -21.20 20.80
C GLU A 270 -2.67 -22.20 21.25
N HIS A 271 -3.27 -22.91 20.30
CA HIS A 271 -4.21 -23.99 20.56
C HIS A 271 -3.48 -25.05 21.40
N GLU A 272 -3.57 -24.90 22.74
CA GLU A 272 -2.93 -25.78 23.70
C GLU A 272 -3.49 -27.18 23.48
N HIS A 273 -2.67 -27.99 22.83
CA HIS A 273 -3.01 -29.34 22.44
C HIS A 273 -3.17 -30.16 23.73
N ARG A 274 -4.40 -30.22 24.25
CA ARG A 274 -4.81 -31.02 25.41
C ARG A 274 -4.43 -32.48 25.17
N ARG A 275 -3.22 -32.86 25.57
CA ARG A 275 -2.81 -34.27 25.66
C ARG A 275 -3.58 -34.90 26.82
N GLY A 276 -4.67 -35.59 26.45
CA GLY A 276 -5.45 -36.42 27.34
C GLY A 276 -4.58 -37.47 28.02
N ARG A 277 -4.39 -37.32 29.33
CA ARG A 277 -3.71 -38.29 30.19
C ARG A 277 -4.64 -39.47 30.45
N ARG A 278 -4.47 -40.58 29.72
CA ARG A 278 -5.08 -41.88 30.03
C ARG A 278 -4.65 -42.32 31.44
N ARG A 279 -5.60 -42.37 32.38
CA ARG A 279 -5.44 -43.13 33.63
C ARG A 279 -5.83 -44.58 33.37
N GLY A 280 -4.85 -45.47 33.41
CA GLY A 280 -5.09 -46.90 33.61
C GLY A 280 -5.59 -47.14 35.04
N ARG A 281 -6.65 -47.92 35.19
CA ARG A 281 -7.16 -48.41 36.46
C ARG A 281 -6.89 -49.90 36.52
N HIS A 282 -5.99 -50.31 37.41
CA HIS A 282 -5.94 -51.67 37.91
C HIS A 282 -6.97 -51.78 39.03
N HIS A 283 -7.91 -52.72 38.90
CA HIS A 283 -8.39 -53.65 39.94
C HIS A 283 -9.39 -54.61 39.29
#